data_AF-A0A6A4L869-F1
#
_entry.id   AF-A0A6A4L869-F1
#
_cell.length_a   1.000
_cell.length_b   1.000
_cell.length_c   1.000
_cell.angle_alpha   90.00
_cell.angle_beta   90.00
_cell.angle_gamma   90.00
#
_symmetry.space_group_name_H-M   'P 1'
#
loop_
_entity.id
_entity.type
_entity.pdbx_description
1 polymer ?
#
loop_
_entity_poly.entity_id
_entity_poly.type
_entity_poly.pdbx_seq_one_letter_code
_entity_poly.pdbx_strand_id
1 'polypeptide(L)'
;MQQVISYRSGLVTAATSFVIAASTAVLPDDFPLSGLIKQNLDFFYVLGAGGLGLSLLLIHIYVTEIKRTLQALWALGIFGSLATYFSLAQPAGENLVQYVIDNPTAVWFVGPLFAALTGLVFKEGLCYGKLEAGILTFIIPSVLLGHLTGIMDDAVKVTLLGVWTALFVIFAGRKFSQPIKDDIGDKSVFTFKALSEDQKKALVEKLEQQKFS
;
A
#
# COMPACT_ATOMS: atom_id res chain seq x y z
N MET A 1 11.44 14.68 -9.49
CA MET A 1 10.80 13.65 -10.32
C MET A 1 11.10 12.23 -9.85
N GLN A 2 12.37 11.84 -9.65
CA GLN A 2 12.74 10.47 -9.20
C GLN A 2 11.95 9.97 -7.98
N GLN A 3 11.82 10.78 -6.92
CA GLN A 3 11.07 10.36 -5.71
C GLN A 3 9.58 10.09 -5.96
N VAL A 4 8.98 10.77 -6.93
CA VAL A 4 7.57 10.55 -7.33
C VAL A 4 7.45 9.20 -8.03
N ILE A 5 8.37 8.93 -8.95
CA ILE A 5 8.43 7.68 -9.70
C ILE A 5 8.61 6.52 -8.71
N SER A 6 9.55 6.63 -7.77
CA SER A 6 9.78 5.63 -6.73
C SER A 6 8.57 5.42 -5.80
N TYR A 7 7.88 6.50 -5.41
CA TYR A 7 6.67 6.41 -4.60
C TYR A 7 5.55 5.67 -5.33
N ARG A 8 5.28 6.05 -6.58
CA ARG A 8 4.23 5.45 -7.40
C ARG A 8 4.58 4.02 -7.79
N SER A 9 5.84 3.75 -8.11
CA SER A 9 6.30 2.38 -8.40
C SER A 9 6.12 1.48 -7.19
N GLY A 10 6.49 1.94 -5.99
CA GLY A 10 6.26 1.16 -4.75
C GLY A 10 4.79 0.79 -4.58
N LEU A 11 3.88 1.73 -4.83
CA LEU A 11 2.44 1.50 -4.65
C LEU A 11 1.88 0.56 -5.72
N VAL A 12 2.33 0.73 -6.97
CA VAL A 12 1.96 -0.16 -8.08
C VAL A 12 2.50 -1.57 -7.83
N THR A 13 3.72 -1.71 -7.33
CA THR A 13 4.28 -3.01 -6.92
C THR A 13 3.42 -3.63 -5.81
N ALA A 14 3.07 -2.87 -4.77
CA ALA A 14 2.19 -3.34 -3.70
C ALA A 14 0.84 -3.85 -4.22
N ALA A 15 0.19 -3.06 -5.08
CA ALA A 15 -1.09 -3.44 -5.68
C ALA A 15 -0.99 -4.66 -6.59
N THR A 16 0.04 -4.70 -7.45
CA THR A 16 0.23 -5.78 -8.42
C THR A 16 0.53 -7.10 -7.71
N SER A 17 1.45 -7.09 -6.75
CA SER A 17 1.78 -8.26 -5.95
C SER A 17 0.57 -8.78 -5.17
N PHE A 18 -0.23 -7.89 -4.60
CA PHE A 18 -1.47 -8.25 -3.92
C PHE A 18 -2.48 -8.89 -4.86
N VAL A 19 -2.73 -8.28 -6.03
CA VAL A 19 -3.67 -8.80 -7.03
C VAL A 19 -3.26 -10.18 -7.51
N ILE A 20 -1.96 -10.40 -7.77
CA ILE A 20 -1.45 -11.71 -8.17
C ILE A 20 -1.69 -12.73 -7.06
N ALA A 21 -1.33 -12.42 -5.81
CA ALA A 21 -1.56 -13.32 -4.68
C ALA A 21 -3.06 -13.63 -4.47
N ALA A 22 -3.91 -12.60 -4.47
CA ALA A 22 -5.35 -12.72 -4.27
C ALA A 22 -6.06 -13.48 -5.42
N SER A 23 -5.50 -13.49 -6.63
CA SER A 23 -6.06 -14.23 -7.76
C SER A 23 -6.17 -15.74 -7.48
N THR A 24 -5.32 -16.28 -6.60
CA THR A 24 -5.40 -17.70 -6.19
C THR A 24 -6.69 -18.07 -5.45
N ALA A 25 -7.39 -17.08 -4.88
CA ALA A 25 -8.68 -17.29 -4.21
C ALA A 25 -9.86 -17.38 -5.20
N VAL A 26 -9.65 -17.00 -6.46
CA VAL A 26 -10.69 -16.95 -7.50
C VAL A 26 -10.37 -17.92 -8.65
N LEU A 27 -9.09 -18.16 -8.92
CA LEU A 27 -8.65 -19.07 -9.97
C LEU A 27 -8.89 -20.54 -9.57
N PRO A 28 -9.42 -21.36 -10.50
CA PRO A 28 -9.54 -22.80 -10.30
C PRO A 28 -8.19 -23.47 -9.99
N ASP A 29 -8.21 -24.51 -9.15
CA ASP A 29 -7.02 -25.23 -8.70
C ASP A 29 -6.33 -26.04 -9.82
N ASP A 30 -7.08 -26.44 -10.84
CA ASP A 30 -6.60 -27.14 -12.02
C ASP A 30 -5.86 -26.22 -13.01
N PHE A 31 -5.91 -24.91 -12.80
CA PHE A 31 -5.21 -23.96 -13.67
C PHE A 31 -3.71 -23.92 -13.34
N PRO A 32 -2.79 -24.15 -14.31
CA PRO A 32 -1.36 -24.27 -14.05
C PRO A 32 -0.74 -23.00 -13.47
N LEU A 33 -1.30 -21.82 -13.79
CA LEU A 33 -0.87 -20.54 -13.24
C LEU A 33 -1.21 -20.40 -11.75
N SER A 34 -2.31 -21.03 -11.28
CA SER A 34 -2.69 -21.04 -9.86
C SER A 34 -1.62 -21.75 -9.03
N GLY A 35 -1.16 -22.92 -9.48
CA GLY A 35 -0.07 -23.67 -8.84
C GLY A 35 1.25 -22.88 -8.76
N LEU A 36 1.63 -22.22 -9.85
CA LEU A 36 2.84 -21.38 -9.89
C LEU A 36 2.75 -20.20 -8.92
N ILE A 37 1.60 -19.54 -8.83
CA ILE A 37 1.41 -18.43 -7.88
C ILE A 37 1.43 -18.95 -6.45
N LYS A 38 0.71 -20.05 -6.15
CA LYS A 38 0.66 -20.68 -4.83
C LYS A 38 2.06 -21.03 -4.31
N GLN A 39 2.93 -21.54 -5.17
CA GLN A 39 4.33 -21.85 -4.82
C GLN A 39 5.17 -20.61 -4.50
N ASN A 40 4.80 -19.44 -5.04
CA ASN A 40 5.55 -18.19 -4.90
C ASN A 40 4.82 -17.13 -4.07
N LEU A 41 3.81 -17.51 -3.26
CA LEU A 41 3.00 -16.57 -2.48
C LEU A 41 3.85 -15.69 -1.55
N ASP A 42 4.83 -16.28 -0.87
CA ASP A 42 5.72 -15.53 0.04
C ASP A 42 6.53 -14.47 -0.71
N PHE A 43 6.96 -14.76 -1.94
CA PHE A 43 7.67 -13.81 -2.77
C PHE A 43 6.79 -12.61 -3.14
N PHE A 44 5.54 -12.85 -3.54
CA PHE A 44 4.58 -11.78 -3.80
C PHE A 44 4.25 -11.00 -2.52
N TYR A 45 4.12 -11.67 -1.38
CA TYR A 45 3.91 -11.00 -0.10
C TYR A 45 5.06 -10.05 0.24
N VAL A 46 6.31 -10.52 0.14
CA VAL A 46 7.51 -9.72 0.41
C VAL A 46 7.63 -8.55 -0.56
N LEU A 47 7.41 -8.77 -1.86
CA LEU A 47 7.40 -7.69 -2.85
C LEU A 47 6.32 -6.65 -2.53
N GLY A 48 5.12 -7.09 -2.16
CA GLY A 48 4.01 -6.22 -1.84
C GLY A 48 4.28 -5.37 -0.59
N ALA A 49 4.80 -6.01 0.46
CA ALA A 49 5.18 -5.37 1.71
C ALA A 49 6.35 -4.38 1.51
N GLY A 50 7.34 -4.73 0.69
CA GLY A 50 8.45 -3.86 0.31
C GLY A 50 7.99 -2.64 -0.50
N GLY A 51 7.10 -2.85 -1.48
CA GLY A 51 6.49 -1.77 -2.26
C GLY A 51 5.72 -0.78 -1.39
N LEU A 52 4.91 -1.29 -0.46
CA LEU A 52 4.19 -0.49 0.54
C LEU A 52 5.15 0.32 1.40
N GLY A 53 6.23 -0.31 1.89
CA GLY A 53 7.26 0.35 2.70
C GLY A 53 7.93 1.49 1.94
N LEU A 54 8.33 1.25 0.68
CA LEU A 54 8.90 2.29 -0.19
C LEU A 54 7.96 3.49 -0.34
N SER A 55 6.66 3.24 -0.57
CA SER A 55 5.67 4.29 -0.65
C SER A 55 5.49 5.04 0.68
N LEU A 56 5.47 4.35 1.83
CA LEU A 56 5.34 4.96 3.16
C LEU A 56 6.56 5.79 3.57
N LEU A 57 7.75 5.47 3.08
CA LEU A 57 8.94 6.30 3.31
C LEU A 57 8.86 7.62 2.54
N LEU A 58 8.41 7.55 1.29
CA LEU A 58 8.40 8.68 0.35
C LEU A 58 7.14 9.55 0.43
N ILE A 59 6.03 9.02 0.94
CA ILE A 59 4.77 9.76 1.05
C ILE A 59 4.93 11.00 1.93
N HIS A 60 4.34 12.11 1.49
CA HIS A 60 4.19 13.29 2.33
C HIS A 60 2.86 13.22 3.06
N ILE A 61 2.93 13.20 4.39
CA ILE A 61 1.77 13.32 5.27
C ILE A 61 2.06 14.56 6.12
N TYR A 62 1.09 15.47 6.16
CA TYR A 62 1.24 16.75 6.87
C TYR A 62 1.53 16.55 8.36
N VAL A 63 0.88 15.55 8.97
CA VAL A 63 1.05 15.18 10.37
C VAL A 63 2.16 14.11 10.48
N THR A 64 3.27 14.47 11.12
CA THR A 64 4.47 13.62 11.19
C THR A 64 4.26 12.39 12.06
N GLU A 65 3.46 12.53 13.11
CA GLU A 65 3.09 11.52 14.09
C GLU A 65 2.34 10.40 13.40
N ILE A 66 1.37 10.73 12.55
CA ILE A 66 0.62 9.75 11.75
C ILE A 66 1.58 9.01 10.83
N LYS A 67 2.47 9.71 10.12
CA LYS A 67 3.46 9.07 9.25
C LYS A 67 4.34 8.06 10.01
N ARG A 68 4.86 8.45 11.17
CA ARG A 68 5.69 7.57 12.01
C ARG A 68 4.92 6.37 12.53
N THR A 69 3.66 6.55 12.93
CA THR A 69 2.81 5.44 13.35
C THR A 69 2.59 4.45 12.21
N LEU A 70 2.33 4.90 10.98
CA LEU A 70 2.18 4.01 9.82
C LEU A 70 3.48 3.26 9.50
N GLN A 71 4.63 3.93 9.61
CA GLN A 71 5.94 3.30 9.43
C GLN A 71 6.24 2.27 10.52
N ALA A 72 5.87 2.57 11.77
CA ALA A 72 6.00 1.64 12.89
C ALA A 72 5.08 0.43 12.71
N LEU A 73 3.82 0.62 12.30
CA LEU A 73 2.89 -0.46 11.98
C LEU A 73 3.41 -1.33 10.83
N TRP A 74 3.96 -0.71 9.78
CA TRP A 74 4.60 -1.44 8.69
C TRP A 74 5.78 -2.27 9.19
N ALA A 75 6.69 -1.68 9.98
CA ALA A 75 7.84 -2.39 10.53
C ALA A 75 7.41 -3.54 11.46
N LEU A 76 6.46 -3.30 12.36
CA LEU A 76 5.88 -4.34 13.22
C LEU A 76 5.25 -5.45 12.41
N GLY A 77 4.54 -5.12 11.32
CA GLY A 77 3.97 -6.08 10.40
C GLY A 77 5.03 -6.94 9.70
N ILE A 78 6.14 -6.34 9.25
CA ILE A 78 7.28 -7.08 8.67
C ILE A 78 7.87 -8.04 9.71
N PHE A 79 8.19 -7.56 10.91
CA PHE A 79 8.75 -8.42 11.96
C PHE A 79 7.78 -9.52 12.40
N GLY A 80 6.49 -9.20 12.55
CA GLY A 80 5.45 -10.16 12.87
C GLY A 80 5.30 -11.23 11.78
N SER A 81 5.38 -10.83 10.51
CA SER A 81 5.35 -11.74 9.36
C SER A 81 6.55 -12.69 9.33
N LEU A 82 7.76 -12.15 9.55
CA LEU A 82 8.97 -12.96 9.62
C LEU A 82 8.93 -13.94 10.80
N ALA A 83 8.52 -13.47 11.98
CA ALA A 83 8.37 -14.32 13.16
C ALA A 83 7.34 -15.43 12.91
N THR A 84 6.19 -15.10 12.33
CA THR A 84 5.16 -16.09 11.95
C THR A 84 5.71 -17.09 10.95
N TYR A 85 6.44 -16.62 9.93
CA TYR A 85 7.01 -17.50 8.92
C TYR A 85 8.01 -18.49 9.53
N PHE A 86 9.03 -18.01 10.25
CA PHE A 86 10.09 -18.88 10.78
C PHE A 86 9.65 -19.74 11.96
N SER A 87 8.77 -19.22 12.83
CA SER A 87 8.38 -19.92 14.06
C SER A 87 7.14 -20.78 13.90
N LEU A 88 6.28 -20.52 12.90
CA LEU A 88 4.97 -21.17 12.77
C LEU A 88 4.76 -21.81 11.38
N ALA A 89 4.86 -21.04 10.30
CA ALA A 89 4.54 -21.54 8.95
C ALA A 89 5.58 -22.54 8.44
N GLN A 90 6.88 -22.24 8.57
CA GLN A 90 7.96 -23.10 8.09
C GLN A 90 8.00 -24.46 8.80
N PRO A 91 7.85 -24.56 10.14
CA PRO A 91 7.69 -25.85 10.83
C PRO A 91 6.45 -26.64 10.39
N ALA A 92 5.36 -25.96 10.00
CA ALA A 92 4.15 -26.59 9.46
C ALA A 92 4.31 -27.02 8.00
N GLY A 93 5.40 -26.63 7.31
CA GLY A 93 5.60 -26.90 5.89
C GLY A 93 4.70 -26.05 4.97
N GLU A 94 4.18 -24.94 5.48
CA GLU A 94 3.26 -24.04 4.78
C GLU A 94 3.95 -22.72 4.41
N ASN A 95 3.40 -22.02 3.41
CA ASN A 95 3.76 -20.63 3.13
C ASN A 95 3.05 -19.69 4.12
N LEU A 96 3.56 -18.46 4.30
CA LEU A 96 3.02 -17.51 5.28
C LEU A 96 1.55 -17.19 5.01
N VAL A 97 1.18 -16.99 3.75
CA VAL A 97 -0.18 -16.59 3.36
C VAL A 97 -1.18 -17.70 3.66
N GLN A 98 -0.84 -18.94 3.31
CA GLN A 98 -1.64 -20.13 3.59
C GLN A 98 -1.79 -20.34 5.08
N TYR A 99 -0.69 -20.23 5.83
CA TYR A 99 -0.72 -20.35 7.29
C TYR A 99 -1.67 -19.33 7.93
N VAL A 100 -1.67 -18.08 7.45
CA VAL A 100 -2.59 -17.05 7.95
C VAL A 100 -4.05 -17.37 7.63
N ILE A 101 -4.33 -17.91 6.43
CA ILE A 101 -5.68 -18.33 6.03
C ILE A 101 -6.18 -19.48 6.92
N ASP A 102 -5.32 -20.44 7.22
CA ASP A 102 -5.69 -21.62 8.01
C ASP A 102 -5.70 -21.34 9.51
N ASN A 103 -4.96 -20.31 9.97
CA ASN A 103 -4.86 -19.90 11.37
C ASN A 103 -5.24 -18.42 11.54
N PRO A 104 -6.53 -18.08 11.71
CA PRO A 104 -7.00 -16.70 11.78
C PRO A 104 -6.32 -15.84 12.85
N THR A 105 -5.85 -16.44 13.95
CA THR A 105 -5.11 -15.74 15.02
C THR A 105 -3.79 -15.15 14.52
N ALA A 106 -3.21 -15.68 13.44
CA ALA A 106 -1.99 -15.15 12.83
C ALA A 106 -2.16 -13.72 12.28
N VAL A 107 -3.41 -13.28 12.06
CA VAL A 107 -3.75 -11.89 11.72
C VAL A 107 -3.22 -10.89 12.76
N TRP A 108 -3.06 -11.27 14.03
CA TRP A 108 -2.45 -10.38 15.02
C TRP A 108 -0.99 -10.02 14.69
N PHE A 109 -0.26 -10.90 13.99
CA PHE A 109 1.14 -10.68 13.64
C PHE A 109 1.29 -9.96 12.29
N VAL A 110 0.48 -10.32 11.29
CA VAL A 110 0.54 -9.71 9.94
C VAL A 110 -0.35 -8.46 9.81
N GLY A 111 -1.37 -8.33 10.65
CA GLY A 111 -2.37 -7.27 10.64
C GLY A 111 -1.79 -5.85 10.72
N PRO A 112 -0.73 -5.57 11.51
CA PRO A 112 -0.08 -4.26 11.51
C PRO A 112 0.39 -3.80 10.12
N LEU A 113 0.84 -4.71 9.25
CA LEU A 113 1.23 -4.37 7.87
C LEU A 113 0.04 -3.81 7.09
N PHE A 114 -1.10 -4.50 7.21
CA PHE A 114 -2.33 -4.08 6.54
C PHE A 114 -2.96 -2.85 7.18
N ALA A 115 -2.80 -2.64 8.49
CA ALA A 115 -3.18 -1.38 9.14
C ALA A 115 -2.38 -0.19 8.58
N ALA A 116 -1.09 -0.38 8.28
CA ALA A 116 -0.28 0.63 7.60
C ALA A 116 -0.79 0.91 6.18
N LEU A 117 -1.18 -0.13 5.43
CA LEU A 117 -1.84 0.02 4.13
C LEU A 117 -3.17 0.78 4.26
N THR A 118 -4.03 0.39 5.20
CA THR A 118 -5.29 1.08 5.47
C THR A 118 -5.06 2.56 5.77
N GLY A 119 -4.06 2.91 6.58
CA GLY A 119 -3.75 4.31 6.85
C GLY A 119 -3.24 5.09 5.65
N LEU A 120 -2.45 4.47 4.77
CA LEU A 120 -2.05 5.07 3.50
C LEU A 120 -3.27 5.35 2.62
N VAL A 121 -4.16 4.38 2.50
CA VAL A 121 -5.35 4.49 1.65
C VAL A 121 -6.39 5.44 2.27
N PHE A 122 -6.52 5.47 3.60
CA PHE A 122 -7.33 6.43 4.35
C PHE A 122 -6.95 7.87 4.03
N LYS A 123 -5.65 8.18 4.04
CA LYS A 123 -5.14 9.52 3.70
C LYS A 123 -5.63 9.90 2.30
N GLU A 124 -5.51 9.00 1.34
CA GLU A 124 -5.90 9.31 -0.03
C GLU A 124 -7.43 9.39 -0.22
N GLY A 125 -8.18 8.54 0.50
CA GLY A 125 -9.63 8.51 0.44
C GLY A 125 -10.29 9.72 1.07
N LEU A 126 -9.96 9.99 2.33
CA LEU A 126 -10.61 11.05 3.10
C LEU A 126 -9.97 12.42 2.92
N CYS A 127 -8.65 12.52 2.72
CA CYS A 127 -8.00 13.82 2.55
C CYS A 127 -8.08 14.35 1.11
N TYR A 128 -8.11 13.48 0.10
CA TYR A 128 -8.16 13.88 -1.32
C TYR A 128 -9.45 13.48 -2.05
N GLY A 129 -10.47 12.99 -1.31
CA GLY A 129 -11.80 12.71 -1.84
C GLY A 129 -11.84 11.57 -2.87
N LYS A 130 -10.97 10.58 -2.73
CA LYS A 130 -10.92 9.42 -3.63
C LYS A 130 -11.85 8.33 -3.13
N LEU A 131 -13.01 8.16 -3.78
CA LEU A 131 -14.02 7.19 -3.36
C LEU A 131 -13.47 5.76 -3.27
N GLU A 132 -12.65 5.33 -4.23
CA GLU A 132 -12.04 3.99 -4.22
C GLU A 132 -11.20 3.74 -2.96
N ALA A 133 -10.43 4.74 -2.53
CA ALA A 133 -9.59 4.68 -1.35
C ALA A 133 -10.44 4.82 -0.07
N GLY A 134 -11.48 5.64 -0.10
CA GLY A 134 -12.47 5.73 0.98
C GLY A 134 -13.12 4.37 1.26
N ILE A 135 -13.53 3.64 0.22
CA ILE A 135 -14.13 2.31 0.38
C ILE A 135 -13.09 1.29 0.86
N LEU A 136 -11.89 1.27 0.27
CA LEU A 136 -10.80 0.37 0.69
C LEU A 136 -10.44 0.52 2.17
N THR A 137 -10.53 1.73 2.71
CA THR A 137 -10.28 2.02 4.13
C THR A 137 -11.16 1.18 5.05
N PHE A 138 -12.39 0.87 4.63
CA PHE A 138 -13.31 0.03 5.40
C PHE A 138 -13.20 -1.45 5.01
N ILE A 139 -12.98 -1.75 3.73
CA ILE A 139 -12.89 -3.15 3.26
C ILE A 139 -11.69 -3.87 3.88
N ILE A 140 -10.50 -3.25 3.89
CA ILE A 140 -9.28 -3.91 4.37
C ILE A 140 -9.43 -4.39 5.83
N PRO A 141 -9.81 -3.52 6.80
CA PRO A 141 -10.03 -3.97 8.17
C PRO A 141 -11.20 -4.96 8.30
N SER A 142 -12.28 -4.77 7.53
CA SER A 142 -13.45 -5.65 7.62
C SER A 142 -13.12 -7.09 7.21
N VAL A 143 -12.34 -7.28 6.14
CA VAL A 143 -11.89 -8.60 5.70
C VAL A 143 -10.99 -9.25 6.75
N LEU A 144 -10.01 -8.52 7.28
CA LEU A 144 -9.07 -9.06 8.25
C LEU A 144 -9.73 -9.40 9.60
N LEU A 145 -10.59 -8.51 10.10
CA LEU A 145 -11.34 -8.76 11.33
C LEU A 145 -12.40 -9.85 11.13
N GLY A 146 -13.07 -9.87 9.98
CA GLY A 146 -14.01 -10.93 9.62
C GLY A 146 -13.35 -12.31 9.56
N HIS A 147 -12.13 -12.36 9.03
CA HIS A 147 -11.31 -13.55 9.04
C HIS A 147 -10.88 -13.94 10.47
N LEU A 148 -10.30 -13.00 11.23
CA LEU A 148 -9.83 -13.20 12.61
C LEU A 148 -10.92 -13.70 13.56
N THR A 149 -12.13 -13.14 13.43
CA THR A 149 -13.26 -13.47 14.31
C THR A 149 -14.06 -14.69 13.84
N GLY A 150 -13.84 -15.14 12.60
CA GLY A 150 -14.59 -16.24 12.00
C GLY A 150 -16.07 -15.93 11.72
N ILE A 151 -16.50 -14.67 11.83
CA ILE A 151 -17.91 -14.28 11.64
C ILE A 151 -18.36 -14.32 10.17
N MET A 152 -17.41 -14.32 9.22
CA MET A 152 -17.68 -14.35 7.79
C MET A 152 -17.47 -15.75 7.24
N ASP A 153 -18.40 -16.20 6.39
CA ASP A 153 -18.17 -17.36 5.55
C ASP A 153 -17.15 -17.07 4.44
N ASP A 154 -16.72 -18.12 3.75
CA ASP A 154 -15.67 -17.99 2.72
C ASP A 154 -16.17 -17.26 1.47
N ALA A 155 -17.46 -17.35 1.14
CA ALA A 155 -18.03 -16.64 -0.01
C ALA A 155 -17.98 -15.12 0.19
N VAL A 156 -18.29 -14.64 1.40
CA VAL A 156 -18.18 -13.22 1.77
C VAL A 156 -16.72 -12.78 1.76
N LYS A 157 -15.79 -13.57 2.30
CA LYS A 157 -14.35 -13.25 2.26
C LYS A 157 -13.84 -13.10 0.83
N VAL A 158 -14.13 -14.06 -0.04
CA VAL A 158 -13.69 -14.03 -1.46
C VAL A 158 -14.33 -12.86 -2.20
N THR A 159 -15.60 -12.57 -1.95
CA THR A 159 -16.29 -11.42 -2.57
C THR A 159 -15.63 -10.10 -2.15
N LEU A 160 -15.40 -9.89 -0.85
CA LEU A 160 -14.75 -8.68 -0.34
C LEU A 160 -13.29 -8.57 -0.80
N LEU A 161 -12.58 -9.70 -0.90
CA LEU A 161 -11.22 -9.76 -1.46
C LEU A 161 -11.22 -9.37 -2.94
N GLY A 162 -12.21 -9.79 -3.72
CA GLY A 162 -12.42 -9.37 -5.10
C GLY A 162 -12.65 -7.87 -5.23
N VAL A 163 -13.50 -7.30 -4.36
CA VAL A 163 -13.73 -5.85 -4.30
C VAL A 163 -12.45 -5.10 -3.92
N TRP A 164 -11.71 -5.59 -2.91
CA TRP A 164 -10.41 -5.03 -2.55
C TRP A 164 -9.48 -5.02 -3.77
N THR A 165 -9.31 -6.17 -4.42
CA THR A 165 -8.45 -6.32 -5.61
C THR A 165 -8.80 -5.30 -6.69
N ALA A 166 -10.09 -5.18 -7.06
CA ALA A 166 -10.54 -4.24 -8.08
C ALA A 166 -10.27 -2.79 -7.69
N LEU A 167 -10.62 -2.40 -6.46
CA LEU A 167 -10.40 -1.03 -5.98
C LEU A 167 -8.91 -0.70 -5.85
N PHE A 168 -8.07 -1.67 -5.50
CA PHE A 168 -6.63 -1.44 -5.34
C PHE A 168 -5.95 -1.20 -6.70
N VAL A 169 -6.41 -1.90 -7.75
CA VAL A 169 -6.00 -1.62 -9.14
C VAL A 169 -6.42 -0.22 -9.57
N ILE A 170 -7.67 0.17 -9.32
CA ILE A 170 -8.18 1.51 -9.65
C ILE A 170 -7.34 2.57 -8.91
N PHE A 171 -7.11 2.36 -7.62
CA PHE A 171 -6.33 3.26 -6.77
C PHE A 171 -4.89 3.42 -7.29
N ALA A 172 -4.21 2.32 -7.62
CA ALA A 172 -2.86 2.35 -8.18
C ALA A 172 -2.82 3.01 -9.56
N GLY A 173 -3.78 2.71 -10.44
CA GLY A 173 -3.88 3.31 -11.78
C GLY A 173 -4.12 4.83 -11.74
N ARG A 174 -4.95 5.31 -10.81
CA ARG A 174 -5.23 6.75 -10.67
C ARG A 174 -4.03 7.55 -10.18
N LYS A 175 -3.00 6.91 -9.60
CA LYS A 175 -1.76 7.62 -9.27
C LYS A 175 -1.08 8.22 -10.49
N PHE A 176 -1.26 7.66 -11.69
CA PHE A 176 -0.64 8.21 -12.88
C PHE A 176 -1.26 9.55 -13.33
N SER A 177 -2.53 9.81 -13.01
CA SER A 177 -3.21 11.08 -13.34
C SER A 177 -3.24 12.09 -12.17
N GLN A 178 -2.85 11.68 -10.96
CA GLN A 178 -2.87 12.54 -9.76
C GLN A 178 -1.75 13.61 -9.80
N PRO A 179 -2.00 14.84 -9.31
CA PRO A 179 -0.97 15.86 -9.16
C PRO A 179 0.17 15.40 -8.24
N ILE A 180 1.41 15.69 -8.64
CA ILE A 180 2.62 15.26 -7.93
C ILE A 180 2.69 15.80 -6.48
N LYS A 181 2.24 17.04 -6.28
CA LYS A 181 2.26 17.71 -4.97
C LYS A 181 1.43 16.97 -3.92
N ASP A 182 0.40 16.24 -4.34
CA ASP A 182 -0.49 15.52 -3.43
C ASP A 182 0.17 14.23 -2.87
N ASP A 183 1.13 13.67 -3.62
CA ASP A 183 1.88 12.46 -3.27
C ASP A 183 3.10 12.76 -2.37
N ILE A 184 3.96 13.70 -2.80
CA ILE A 184 5.28 13.96 -2.17
C ILE A 184 5.41 15.35 -1.52
N GLY A 185 4.32 16.12 -1.48
CA GLY A 185 4.32 17.50 -0.98
C GLY A 185 4.89 18.50 -1.98
N ASP A 186 4.57 19.78 -1.79
CA ASP A 186 5.15 20.83 -2.62
C ASP A 186 6.62 21.07 -2.24
N LYS A 187 7.50 20.90 -3.23
CA LYS A 187 8.95 21.12 -3.09
C LYS A 187 9.42 22.44 -3.70
N SER A 188 8.53 23.22 -4.29
CA SER A 188 8.82 24.50 -4.96
C SER A 188 9.61 25.45 -4.06
N VAL A 189 9.27 25.52 -2.77
CA VAL A 189 9.94 26.36 -1.76
C VAL A 189 11.40 25.94 -1.56
N PHE A 190 11.70 24.65 -1.55
CA PHE A 190 13.08 24.16 -1.40
C PHE A 190 13.89 24.40 -2.67
N THR A 191 13.29 24.18 -3.85
CA THR A 191 13.90 24.51 -5.13
C THR A 191 14.23 26.00 -5.21
N PHE A 192 13.30 26.86 -4.79
CA PHE A 192 13.49 28.30 -4.74
C PHE A 192 14.63 28.70 -3.79
N LYS A 193 14.67 28.12 -2.58
CA LYS A 193 15.73 28.39 -1.61
C LYS A 193 17.13 27.95 -2.07
N ALA A 194 17.21 26.90 -2.91
CA ALA A 194 18.46 26.35 -3.42
C ALA A 194 19.06 27.12 -4.62
N LEU A 195 18.31 28.04 -5.23
CA LEU A 195 18.82 28.91 -6.30
C LEU A 195 19.87 29.90 -5.75
N SER A 196 20.79 30.35 -6.60
CA SER A 196 21.65 31.49 -6.25
C SER A 196 20.82 32.78 -6.11
N GLU A 197 21.32 33.77 -5.38
CA GLU A 197 20.59 35.03 -5.17
C GLU A 197 20.24 35.74 -6.49
N ASP A 198 21.12 35.68 -7.49
CA ASP A 198 20.87 36.23 -8.83
C ASP A 198 19.75 35.48 -9.56
N GLN A 199 19.72 34.15 -9.45
CA GLN A 199 18.66 33.31 -10.03
C GLN A 199 17.31 33.51 -9.33
N LYS A 200 17.30 33.72 -8.01
CA LYS A 200 16.09 34.04 -7.25
C LYS A 200 15.48 35.36 -7.72
N LYS A 201 16.30 36.41 -7.82
CA LYS A 201 15.86 37.73 -8.28
C LYS A 201 15.29 37.67 -9.70
N ALA A 202 16.00 37.01 -10.62
CA ALA A 202 15.53 36.83 -12.00
C ALA A 202 14.21 36.04 -12.08
N LEU A 203 14.03 35.03 -11.23
CA LEU A 203 12.79 34.25 -11.19
C LEU A 203 11.60 35.05 -10.62
N VAL A 204 11.83 35.85 -9.56
CA VAL A 204 10.80 36.73 -8.98
C VAL A 204 10.39 37.79 -10.00
N GLU A 205 11.34 38.45 -10.65
CA GLU A 205 11.08 39.48 -11.67
C GLU A 205 10.28 38.91 -12.86
N LYS A 206 10.61 37.68 -13.30
CA LYS A 206 9.88 36.99 -14.37
C LYS A 206 8.45 36.64 -13.96
N LEU A 207 8.23 36.20 -12.71
CA LEU A 207 6.90 35.90 -12.18
C LEU A 207 6.06 37.16 -11.98
N GLU A 208 6.67 38.27 -11.59
CA GLU A 208 6.02 39.58 -11.49
C GLU A 208 5.58 40.08 -12.88
N GLN A 209 6.45 40.04 -13.88
CA GLN A 209 6.11 40.41 -15.26
C GLN A 209 4.96 39.57 -15.82
N GLN A 210 4.90 38.28 -15.51
CA GLN A 210 3.78 37.40 -15.90
C GLN A 210 2.47 37.72 -15.16
N LYS A 211 2.52 38.36 -14.00
CA LYS A 211 1.35 38.75 -13.22
C LYS A 211 0.70 40.05 -13.72
N PHE A 212 1.48 40.87 -14.43
CA PHE A 212 1.06 42.16 -15.01
C PHE A 212 0.86 42.09 -16.54
N SER A 213 0.99 40.89 -17.13
CA SER A 213 0.61 40.54 -18.51
C SER A 213 -0.76 39.89 -18.53
#